data_AF-A0A918N9W4-F1
#
_entry.id   AF-A0A918N9W4-F1
#
_cell.length_a   1.000
_cell.length_b   1.000
_cell.length_c   1.000
_cell.angle_alpha   90.00
_cell.angle_beta   90.00
_cell.angle_gamma   90.00
#
_symmetry.space_group_name_H-M   'P 1'
#
loop_
_entity.id
_entity.type
_entity.pdbx_description
1 polymer ?
#
loop_
_entity_poly.entity_id
_entity_poly.type
_entity_poly.pdbx_seq_one_letter_code
_entity_poly.pdbx_strand_id
1 'polypeptide(L)'
;MPRPRFVIGPDDWFDTLDWLDHQLSQPTWLLDEQHPIHRLGLATFQDRVRQCRYASQPTHPDCQALQSLLTDSLTRPDWDRLRKTLSARRRRRRERRLDQSPVNLTLTPAAHHWLKNLAEAGGFATLSQALEESLPQLVAEHEASNQQTRQQRIEEQLAGWPRSWLLAVIERYLDRASRERSLATACRIAYQWFQREPDRHKESLLKERFIEDLVWNETHLKRPAVDFLEGGP
;
A
#
# COMPACT_ATOMS: atom_id res chain seq x y z
N MET A 1 -29.97 1.61 33.95
CA MET A 1 -29.60 0.20 34.25
C MET A 1 -28.09 0.04 34.07
N PRO A 2 -27.36 -0.58 35.01
CA PRO A 2 -25.93 -0.83 34.81
C PRO A 2 -25.73 -1.72 33.58
N ARG A 3 -24.81 -1.33 32.69
CA ARG A 3 -24.47 -2.12 31.50
C ARG A 3 -24.07 -3.55 31.93
N PRO A 4 -24.51 -4.61 31.23
CA PRO A 4 -24.12 -5.97 31.56
C PRO A 4 -22.59 -6.06 31.65
N ARG A 5 -22.09 -6.73 32.68
CA ARG A 5 -20.66 -7.01 32.84
C ARG A 5 -20.19 -7.78 31.60
N PHE A 6 -19.04 -7.40 31.05
CA PHE A 6 -18.45 -8.13 29.92
C PHE A 6 -18.23 -9.59 30.33
N VAL A 7 -18.70 -10.53 29.51
CA VAL A 7 -18.58 -11.97 29.75
C VAL A 7 -17.53 -12.53 28.80
N ILE A 8 -16.51 -13.17 29.36
CA ILE A 8 -15.44 -13.82 28.61
C ILE A 8 -15.99 -15.12 28.01
N GLY A 9 -15.95 -15.23 26.69
CA GLY A 9 -16.26 -16.46 25.98
C GLY A 9 -15.00 -17.25 25.60
N PRO A 10 -15.14 -18.50 25.11
CA PRO A 10 -14.01 -19.30 24.63
C PRO A 10 -13.15 -18.58 23.58
N ASP A 11 -13.77 -17.82 22.67
CA ASP A 11 -13.09 -17.06 21.62
C ASP A 11 -12.20 -15.91 22.13
N ASP A 12 -12.49 -15.42 23.35
CA ASP A 12 -11.77 -14.33 24.00
C ASP A 12 -10.73 -14.81 24.99
N TRP A 13 -10.69 -16.12 25.28
CA TRP A 13 -9.86 -16.71 26.33
C TRP A 13 -8.40 -16.31 26.19
N PHE A 14 -7.77 -16.70 25.08
CA PHE A 14 -6.37 -16.41 24.84
C PHE A 14 -6.09 -14.92 24.69
N ASP A 15 -7.01 -14.16 24.09
CA ASP A 15 -6.85 -12.71 23.96
C ASP A 15 -6.88 -11.99 25.32
N THR A 16 -7.68 -12.51 26.26
CA THR A 16 -7.78 -12.02 27.63
C THR A 16 -6.52 -12.37 28.41
N LEU A 17 -6.02 -13.60 28.30
CA LEU A 17 -4.77 -14.03 28.95
C LEU A 17 -3.57 -13.24 28.41
N ASP A 18 -3.46 -13.05 27.09
CA ASP A 18 -2.41 -12.23 26.49
C ASP A 18 -2.47 -10.77 26.97
N TRP A 19 -3.68 -10.22 27.13
CA TRP A 19 -3.83 -8.88 27.67
C TRP A 19 -3.35 -8.81 29.12
N LEU A 20 -3.68 -9.80 29.95
CA LEU A 20 -3.22 -9.87 31.34
C LEU A 20 -1.70 -10.00 31.42
N ASP A 21 -1.09 -10.89 30.64
CA ASP A 21 0.36 -11.05 30.58
C ASP A 21 1.04 -9.73 30.20
N HIS A 22 0.49 -9.02 29.21
CA HIS A 22 1.01 -7.72 28.81
C HIS A 22 0.86 -6.68 29.94
N GLN A 23 -0.31 -6.57 30.57
CA GLN A 23 -0.51 -5.59 31.65
C GLN A 23 0.37 -5.90 32.87
N LEU A 24 0.56 -7.17 33.22
CA LEU A 24 1.45 -7.61 34.30
C LEU A 24 2.91 -7.25 34.03
N SER A 25 3.31 -7.13 32.76
CA SER A 25 4.64 -6.64 32.37
C SER A 25 4.78 -5.11 32.44
N GLN A 26 3.66 -4.35 32.53
CA GLN A 26 3.70 -2.89 32.55
C GLN A 26 4.01 -2.39 33.97
N PRO A 27 5.11 -1.64 34.17
CA PRO A 27 5.52 -1.17 35.50
C PRO A 27 4.51 -0.19 36.13
N THR A 28 3.67 0.44 35.30
CA THR A 28 2.74 1.48 35.74
C THR A 28 1.34 0.98 36.08
N TRP A 29 1.01 -0.29 35.79
CA TRP A 29 -0.37 -0.75 35.89
C TRP A 29 -0.87 -0.88 37.33
N LEU A 30 -0.03 -1.41 38.22
CA LEU A 30 -0.36 -1.72 39.62
C LEU A 30 0.26 -0.74 40.62
N LEU A 31 0.51 0.51 40.19
CA LEU A 31 1.08 1.55 41.06
C LEU A 31 0.14 1.95 42.20
N ASP A 32 -1.17 1.77 42.02
CA ASP A 32 -2.15 2.01 43.08
C ASP A 32 -2.07 0.88 44.12
N GLU A 33 -1.62 1.21 45.33
CA GLU A 33 -1.51 0.27 46.46
C GLU A 33 -2.87 -0.31 46.89
N GLN A 34 -3.98 0.35 46.55
CA GLN A 34 -5.33 -0.13 46.85
C GLN A 34 -5.89 -1.09 45.79
N HIS A 35 -5.13 -1.37 44.72
CA HIS A 35 -5.58 -2.23 43.64
C HIS A 35 -5.96 -3.64 44.16
N PRO A 36 -7.12 -4.22 43.78
CA PRO A 36 -7.60 -5.48 44.36
C PRO A 36 -6.65 -6.67 44.21
N ILE A 37 -5.86 -6.72 43.13
CA ILE A 37 -4.79 -7.72 42.92
C ILE A 37 -3.83 -7.80 44.11
N HIS A 38 -3.52 -6.67 44.77
CA HIS A 38 -2.61 -6.67 45.93
C HIS A 38 -3.17 -7.46 47.12
N ARG A 39 -4.50 -7.50 47.28
CA ARG A 39 -5.17 -8.31 48.33
C ARG A 39 -5.08 -9.82 48.05
N LEU A 40 -5.14 -10.20 46.77
CA LEU A 40 -4.98 -11.58 46.33
C LEU A 40 -3.51 -12.04 46.36
N GLY A 41 -2.59 -11.09 46.19
CA GLY A 41 -1.16 -11.33 45.99
C GLY A 41 -0.81 -11.48 44.52
N LEU A 42 0.16 -10.69 44.05
CA LEU A 42 0.57 -10.66 42.64
C LEU A 42 1.07 -12.02 42.15
N ALA A 43 1.87 -12.72 42.94
CA ALA A 43 2.38 -14.05 42.59
C ALA A 43 1.23 -15.06 42.43
N THR A 44 0.28 -15.08 43.38
CA THR A 44 -0.93 -15.92 43.32
C THR A 44 -1.75 -15.63 42.07
N PHE A 45 -1.92 -14.35 41.72
CA PHE A 45 -2.65 -13.96 40.52
C PHE A 45 -1.93 -14.43 39.25
N GLN A 46 -0.62 -14.22 39.16
CA GLN A 46 0.21 -14.66 38.02
C GLN A 46 0.14 -16.18 37.84
N ASP A 47 0.23 -16.95 38.93
CA ASP A 47 0.15 -18.40 38.87
C ASP A 47 -1.23 -18.89 38.42
N ARG A 48 -2.31 -18.25 38.87
CA ARG A 48 -3.67 -18.55 38.38
C ARG A 48 -3.84 -18.22 36.89
N VAL A 49 -3.31 -17.08 36.43
CA VAL A 49 -3.34 -16.71 35.00
C VAL A 49 -2.55 -17.74 34.17
N ARG A 50 -1.37 -18.16 34.65
CA ARG A 50 -0.58 -19.22 34.01
C ARG A 50 -1.32 -20.55 33.98
N GLN A 51 -2.01 -20.92 35.06
CA GLN A 51 -2.83 -22.14 35.10
C GLN A 51 -3.92 -22.14 34.03
N CYS A 52 -4.63 -21.03 33.87
CA CYS A 52 -5.62 -20.87 32.79
C CYS A 52 -5.00 -21.07 31.39
N ARG A 53 -3.73 -20.74 31.21
CA ARG A 53 -3.05 -20.85 29.91
C ARG A 53 -2.80 -22.30 29.45
N TYR A 54 -2.82 -23.27 30.37
CA TYR A 54 -2.68 -24.70 30.01
C TYR A 54 -3.93 -25.28 29.35
N ALA A 55 -5.08 -24.60 29.41
CA ALA A 55 -6.28 -25.02 28.70
C ALA A 55 -6.11 -24.78 27.18
N SER A 56 -5.99 -25.86 26.41
CA SER A 56 -5.89 -25.81 24.94
C SER A 56 -7.23 -25.50 24.26
N GLN A 57 -8.32 -25.97 24.84
CA GLN A 57 -9.69 -25.71 24.41
C GLN A 57 -10.52 -25.25 25.62
N PRO A 58 -10.68 -23.93 25.82
CA PRO A 58 -11.37 -23.40 27.00
C PRO A 58 -12.86 -23.73 26.95
N THR A 59 -13.35 -24.35 28.01
CA THR A 59 -14.77 -24.69 28.18
C THR A 59 -15.53 -23.54 28.83
N HIS A 60 -16.87 -23.57 28.78
CA HIS A 60 -17.69 -22.57 29.46
C HIS A 60 -17.44 -22.51 30.99
N PRO A 61 -17.26 -23.64 31.71
CA PRO A 61 -16.80 -23.63 33.10
C PRO A 61 -15.45 -22.94 33.30
N ASP A 62 -14.47 -23.17 32.43
CA ASP A 62 -13.16 -22.51 32.53
C ASP A 62 -13.31 -20.99 32.39
N CYS A 63 -14.09 -20.55 31.40
CA CYS A 63 -14.43 -19.15 31.17
C CYS A 63 -15.13 -18.53 32.39
N GLN A 64 -16.04 -19.24 33.05
CA GLN A 64 -16.67 -18.79 34.28
C GLN A 64 -15.69 -18.68 35.45
N ALA A 65 -14.78 -19.64 35.61
CA ALA A 65 -13.75 -19.60 36.65
C ALA A 65 -12.82 -18.39 36.46
N LEU A 66 -12.36 -18.15 35.23
CA LEU A 66 -11.58 -16.96 34.89
C LEU A 66 -12.39 -15.67 35.09
N GLN A 67 -13.66 -15.65 34.67
CA GLN A 67 -14.55 -14.50 34.86
C GLN A 67 -14.69 -14.15 36.34
N SER A 68 -14.87 -15.13 37.21
CA SER A 68 -14.96 -14.93 38.67
C SER A 68 -13.64 -14.36 39.23
N LEU A 69 -12.50 -14.97 38.87
CA LEU A 69 -11.18 -14.49 39.28
C LEU A 69 -10.98 -13.00 38.92
N LEU A 70 -11.30 -12.64 37.68
CA LEU A 70 -11.09 -11.27 37.18
C LEU A 70 -12.12 -10.28 37.73
N THR A 71 -13.33 -10.74 38.05
CA THR A 71 -14.37 -9.87 38.61
C THR A 71 -13.94 -9.30 39.96
N ASP A 72 -13.23 -10.10 40.76
CA ASP A 72 -12.76 -9.70 42.08
C ASP A 72 -11.38 -9.01 42.04
N SER A 73 -10.61 -9.26 40.99
CA SER A 73 -9.22 -8.79 40.88
C SER A 73 -9.07 -7.49 40.06
N LEU A 74 -9.94 -7.24 39.08
CA LEU A 74 -9.82 -6.09 38.18
C LEU A 74 -10.70 -4.91 38.63
N THR A 75 -10.13 -3.71 38.55
CA THR A 75 -10.89 -2.47 38.78
C THR A 75 -11.79 -2.15 37.58
N ARG A 76 -12.70 -1.20 37.74
CA ARG A 76 -13.55 -0.75 36.63
C ARG A 76 -12.75 -0.21 35.42
N PRO A 77 -11.71 0.63 35.60
CA PRO A 77 -10.83 1.05 34.52
C PRO A 77 -10.15 -0.10 33.77
N ASP A 78 -9.76 -1.17 34.46
CA ASP A 78 -9.15 -2.35 33.83
C ASP A 78 -10.14 -3.06 32.92
N TRP A 79 -11.36 -3.25 33.40
CA TRP A 79 -12.44 -3.82 32.60
C TRP A 79 -12.72 -3.01 31.34
N ASP A 80 -12.73 -1.68 31.43
CA ASP A 80 -12.96 -0.81 30.27
C ASP A 80 -11.78 -0.87 29.27
N ARG A 81 -10.52 -0.95 29.76
CA ARG A 81 -9.33 -1.16 28.93
C ARG A 81 -9.34 -2.51 28.23
N LEU A 82 -9.58 -3.60 28.99
CA LEU A 82 -9.68 -4.96 28.46
C LEU A 82 -10.74 -5.04 27.36
N ARG A 83 -11.95 -4.53 27.63
CA ARG A 83 -13.04 -4.53 26.64
C ARG A 83 -12.67 -3.81 25.34
N LYS A 84 -12.03 -2.63 25.44
CA LYS A 84 -11.58 -1.88 24.25
C LYS A 84 -10.56 -2.67 23.45
N THR A 85 -9.59 -3.29 24.12
CA THR A 85 -8.56 -4.10 23.46
C THR A 85 -9.15 -5.34 22.79
N LEU A 86 -10.02 -6.09 23.47
CA LEU A 86 -10.69 -7.26 22.88
C LEU A 86 -11.55 -6.89 21.69
N SER A 87 -12.33 -5.80 21.78
CA SER A 87 -13.12 -5.29 20.65
C SER A 87 -12.24 -4.95 19.44
N ALA A 88 -11.12 -4.25 19.66
CA ALA A 88 -10.16 -3.94 18.60
C ALA A 88 -9.54 -5.21 17.99
N ARG A 89 -9.21 -6.21 18.81
CA ARG A 89 -8.63 -7.48 18.36
C ARG A 89 -9.61 -8.31 17.54
N ARG A 90 -10.88 -8.39 17.98
CA ARG A 90 -11.97 -9.01 17.20
C ARG A 90 -12.19 -8.31 15.86
N ARG A 91 -12.19 -6.97 15.85
CA ARG A 91 -12.28 -6.18 14.61
C ARG A 91 -11.13 -6.51 13.65
N ARG A 92 -9.88 -6.48 14.13
CA ARG A 92 -8.70 -6.82 13.32
C ARG A 92 -8.72 -8.24 12.78
N ARG A 93 -9.18 -9.23 13.58
CA ARG A 93 -9.37 -10.62 13.12
C ARG A 93 -10.39 -10.69 11.98
N ARG A 94 -11.48 -9.92 12.05
CA ARG A 94 -12.49 -9.83 10.98
C ARG A 94 -11.92 -9.14 9.73
N GLU A 95 -11.22 -8.03 9.88
CA GLU A 95 -10.58 -7.29 8.77
C GLU A 95 -9.56 -8.16 8.02
N ARG A 96 -8.74 -8.95 8.73
CA ARG A 96 -7.80 -9.91 8.13
C ARG A 96 -8.49 -11.00 7.31
N ARG A 97 -9.70 -11.42 7.68
CA ARG A 97 -10.47 -12.42 6.92
C ARG A 97 -11.10 -11.86 5.65
N LEU A 98 -11.24 -10.54 5.54
CA LEU A 98 -11.95 -9.87 4.45
C LEU A 98 -11.00 -9.17 3.46
N ASP A 99 -9.68 -9.34 3.59
CA ASP A 99 -8.64 -8.58 2.85
C ASP A 99 -8.82 -7.04 2.91
N GLN A 100 -9.60 -6.55 3.88
CA GLN A 100 -9.82 -5.12 4.15
C GLN A 100 -8.86 -4.61 5.24
N SER A 101 -7.67 -5.21 5.33
CA SER A 101 -6.71 -4.82 6.35
C SER A 101 -6.17 -3.43 6.05
N PRO A 102 -6.29 -2.46 6.97
CA PRO A 102 -5.73 -1.13 6.75
C PRO A 102 -4.20 -1.25 6.59
N VAL A 103 -3.67 -0.54 5.61
CA VAL A 103 -2.22 -0.45 5.37
C VAL A 103 -1.66 0.67 6.23
N ASN A 104 -0.68 0.35 7.08
CA ASN A 104 0.01 1.35 7.88
C ASN A 104 1.12 1.99 7.04
N LEU A 105 0.99 3.29 6.76
CA LEU A 105 2.01 4.10 6.09
C LEU A 105 2.68 5.02 7.11
N THR A 106 4.00 5.12 7.07
CA THR A 106 4.74 6.09 7.89
C THR A 106 4.93 7.36 7.08
N LEU A 107 4.34 8.47 7.53
CA LEU A 107 4.44 9.78 6.89
C LEU A 107 5.37 10.69 7.67
N THR A 108 6.12 11.54 6.96
CA THR A 108 6.78 12.69 7.59
C THR A 108 5.72 13.69 8.08
N PRO A 109 6.03 14.56 9.05
CA PRO A 109 5.07 15.56 9.54
C PRO A 109 4.53 16.46 8.42
N ALA A 110 5.38 16.83 7.47
CA ALA A 110 4.99 17.64 6.31
C ALA A 110 4.03 16.89 5.38
N ALA A 111 4.31 15.62 5.07
CA ALA A 111 3.43 14.81 4.22
C ALA A 111 2.06 14.60 4.88
N HIS A 112 2.03 14.33 6.18
CA HIS A 112 0.79 14.22 6.94
C HIS A 112 -0.01 15.53 6.96
N HIS A 113 0.67 16.67 7.12
CA HIS A 113 0.03 17.98 7.08
C HIS A 113 -0.62 18.26 5.72
N TRP A 114 0.09 18.03 4.61
CA TRP A 114 -0.47 18.22 3.28
C TRP A 114 -1.61 17.25 2.95
N LEU A 115 -1.52 16.00 3.42
CA LEU A 115 -2.60 15.03 3.24
C LEU A 115 -3.88 15.46 3.99
N LYS A 116 -3.74 16.03 5.19
CA LYS A 116 -4.87 16.65 5.89
C LYS A 116 -5.45 17.83 5.14
N ASN A 117 -4.60 18.74 4.65
CA ASN A 117 -5.06 19.89 3.89
C ASN A 117 -5.79 19.47 2.61
N LEU A 118 -5.31 18.42 1.92
CA LEU A 118 -5.99 17.83 0.77
C LEU A 118 -7.37 17.27 1.17
N ALA A 119 -7.43 16.50 2.27
CA ALA A 119 -8.67 15.94 2.78
C ALA A 119 -9.71 17.03 3.10
N GLU A 120 -9.28 18.09 3.78
CA GLU A 120 -10.10 19.23 4.16
C GLU A 120 -10.55 20.05 2.94
N ALA A 121 -9.63 20.39 2.04
CA ALA A 121 -9.93 21.20 0.86
C ALA A 121 -10.85 20.48 -0.14
N GLY A 122 -10.69 19.16 -0.28
CA GLY A 122 -11.54 18.34 -1.14
C GLY A 122 -12.84 17.86 -0.47
N GLY A 123 -13.05 18.15 0.82
CA GLY A 123 -14.26 17.73 1.54
C GLY A 123 -14.37 16.22 1.77
N PHE A 124 -13.24 15.51 1.84
CA PHE A 124 -13.20 14.07 2.00
C PHE A 124 -13.43 13.65 3.47
N ALA A 125 -14.13 12.54 3.69
CA ALA A 125 -14.45 12.08 5.05
C ALA A 125 -13.25 11.43 5.76
N THR A 126 -12.28 10.90 5.00
CA THR A 126 -11.06 10.28 5.54
C THR A 126 -9.84 10.59 4.67
N LEU A 127 -8.64 10.48 5.24
CA LEU A 127 -7.39 10.62 4.49
C LEU A 127 -7.24 9.54 3.41
N SER A 128 -7.75 8.33 3.67
CA SER A 128 -7.74 7.23 2.70
C SER A 128 -8.60 7.57 1.48
N GLN A 129 -9.81 8.10 1.70
CA GLN A 129 -10.68 8.55 0.62
C GLN A 129 -10.03 9.65 -0.23
N ALA A 130 -9.40 10.63 0.41
CA ALA A 130 -8.69 11.70 -0.30
C ALA A 130 -7.60 11.15 -1.23
N LEU A 131 -6.86 10.12 -0.79
CA LEU A 131 -5.86 9.43 -1.61
C LEU A 131 -6.50 8.63 -2.75
N GLU A 132 -7.54 7.85 -2.45
CA GLU A 132 -8.22 6.99 -3.44
C GLU A 132 -8.81 7.81 -4.59
N GLU A 133 -9.39 8.98 -4.30
CA GLU A 133 -10.02 9.82 -5.30
C GLU A 133 -9.02 10.71 -6.05
N SER A 134 -7.99 11.24 -5.38
CA SER A 134 -7.07 12.22 -6.00
C SER A 134 -5.84 11.57 -6.66
N LEU A 135 -5.31 10.50 -6.09
CA LEU A 135 -4.01 9.94 -6.50
C LEU A 135 -4.03 9.35 -7.92
N PRO A 136 -5.06 8.61 -8.38
CA PRO A 136 -5.06 8.03 -9.73
C PRO A 136 -4.94 9.08 -10.84
N GLN A 137 -5.65 10.20 -10.69
CA GLN A 137 -5.59 11.30 -11.64
C GLN A 137 -4.20 11.95 -11.64
N LEU A 138 -3.65 12.25 -10.46
CA LEU A 138 -2.30 12.84 -10.34
C LEU A 138 -1.23 11.93 -10.95
N VAL A 139 -1.33 10.61 -10.75
CA VAL A 139 -0.43 9.64 -11.37
C VAL A 139 -0.55 9.69 -12.89
N ALA A 140 -1.77 9.68 -13.43
CA ALA A 140 -1.99 9.77 -14.87
C ALA A 140 -1.46 11.08 -15.47
N GLU A 141 -1.66 12.22 -14.79
CA GLU A 141 -1.14 13.52 -15.20
C GLU A 141 0.39 13.56 -15.21
N HIS A 142 1.03 13.01 -14.17
CA HIS A 142 2.48 12.90 -14.13
C HIS A 142 3.03 11.93 -15.19
N GLU A 143 2.36 10.81 -15.45
CA GLU A 143 2.74 9.88 -16.51
C GLU A 143 2.64 10.54 -17.89
N ALA A 144 1.54 11.25 -18.18
CA ALA A 144 1.36 11.99 -19.42
C ALA A 144 2.41 13.10 -19.59
N SER A 145 2.67 13.88 -18.54
CA SER A 145 3.70 14.93 -18.56
C SER A 145 5.10 14.37 -18.81
N ASN A 146 5.43 13.23 -18.19
CA ASN A 146 6.70 12.55 -18.41
C ASN A 146 6.82 12.00 -19.84
N GLN A 147 5.74 11.42 -20.40
CA GLN A 147 5.72 10.97 -21.79
C GLN A 147 5.90 12.14 -22.77
N GLN A 148 5.22 13.25 -22.54
CA GLN A 148 5.36 14.47 -23.34
C GLN A 148 6.78 15.02 -23.29
N THR A 149 7.41 15.05 -22.11
CA THR A 149 8.80 15.48 -21.95
C THR A 149 9.77 14.58 -22.72
N ARG A 150 9.56 13.25 -22.66
CA ARG A 150 10.36 12.29 -23.44
C ARG A 150 10.20 12.49 -24.94
N GLN A 151 8.96 12.66 -25.40
CA GLN A 151 8.64 12.92 -26.79
C GLN A 151 9.35 14.19 -27.28
N GLN A 152 9.21 15.31 -26.56
CA GLN A 152 9.86 16.57 -26.90
C GLN A 152 11.38 16.44 -26.99
N ARG A 153 12.01 15.78 -26.01
CA ARG A 153 13.47 15.55 -26.03
C ARG A 153 13.91 14.75 -27.26
N ILE A 154 13.15 13.73 -27.65
CA ILE A 154 13.45 12.94 -28.86
C ILE A 154 13.21 13.80 -30.10
N GLU A 155 12.10 14.53 -30.19
CA GLU A 155 11.81 15.45 -31.29
C GLU A 155 12.92 16.48 -31.51
N GLU A 156 13.40 17.10 -30.44
CA GLU A 156 14.53 18.03 -30.43
C GLU A 156 15.81 17.35 -30.91
N GLN A 157 16.12 16.16 -30.40
CA GLN A 157 17.28 15.38 -30.83
C GLN A 157 17.22 15.07 -32.33
N LEU A 158 16.03 14.74 -32.85
CA LEU A 158 15.81 14.40 -34.26
C LEU A 158 15.62 15.63 -35.18
N ALA A 159 15.46 16.85 -34.64
CA ALA A 159 15.10 18.03 -35.41
C ALA A 159 16.18 18.45 -36.42
N GLY A 160 17.45 18.25 -36.06
CA GLY A 160 18.61 18.58 -36.90
C GLY A 160 19.06 17.45 -37.83
N TRP A 161 18.40 16.29 -37.82
CA TRP A 161 18.89 15.12 -38.54
C TRP A 161 18.55 15.18 -40.03
N PRO A 162 19.52 14.88 -40.92
CA PRO A 162 19.21 14.69 -42.34
C PRO A 162 18.23 13.53 -42.53
N ARG A 163 17.30 13.69 -43.49
CA ARG A 163 16.31 12.66 -43.85
C ARG A 163 16.94 11.29 -44.09
N SER A 164 18.02 11.23 -44.85
CA SER A 164 18.72 9.98 -45.17
C SER A 164 19.19 9.24 -43.91
N TRP A 165 19.59 10.00 -42.89
CA TRP A 165 20.08 9.44 -41.65
C TRP A 165 18.95 8.95 -40.74
N LEU A 166 17.87 9.73 -40.63
CA LEU A 166 16.64 9.30 -39.95
C LEU A 166 16.12 7.97 -40.53
N LEU A 167 16.08 7.84 -41.86
CA LEU A 167 15.64 6.60 -42.52
C LEU A 167 16.56 5.41 -42.20
N ALA A 168 17.88 5.59 -42.23
CA ALA A 168 18.84 4.54 -41.90
C ALA A 168 18.73 4.08 -40.43
N VAL A 169 18.41 4.99 -39.51
CA VAL A 169 18.12 4.64 -38.10
C VAL A 169 16.84 3.84 -37.99
N ILE A 170 15.77 4.29 -38.64
CA ILE A 170 14.47 3.61 -38.62
C ILE A 170 14.59 2.19 -39.19
N GLU A 171 15.35 2.01 -40.27
CA GLU A 171 15.61 0.70 -40.86
C GLU A 171 16.33 -0.25 -39.89
N ARG A 172 17.39 0.25 -39.22
CA ARG A 172 18.09 -0.52 -38.19
C ARG A 172 17.19 -0.85 -37.00
N TYR A 173 16.36 0.10 -36.58
CA TYR A 173 15.37 -0.11 -35.53
C TYR A 173 14.37 -1.21 -35.89
N LEU A 174 13.81 -1.16 -37.11
CA LEU A 174 12.84 -2.15 -37.58
C LEU A 174 13.45 -3.53 -37.76
N ASP A 175 14.71 -3.63 -38.24
CA ASP A 175 15.45 -4.90 -38.29
C ASP A 175 15.65 -5.46 -36.88
N ARG A 176 16.04 -4.63 -35.90
CA ARG A 176 16.15 -5.04 -34.50
C ARG A 176 14.81 -5.49 -33.92
N ALA A 177 13.74 -4.74 -34.14
CA ALA A 177 12.40 -5.08 -33.65
C ALA A 177 11.84 -6.36 -34.29
N SER A 178 12.29 -6.72 -35.50
CA SER A 178 11.95 -8.02 -36.10
C SER A 178 12.54 -9.21 -35.34
N ARG A 179 13.66 -9.01 -34.63
CA ARG A 179 14.36 -10.03 -33.83
C ARG A 179 13.91 -10.01 -32.37
N GLU A 180 13.53 -8.84 -31.86
CA GLU A 180 13.10 -8.62 -30.47
C GLU A 180 11.60 -8.31 -30.39
N ARG A 181 10.76 -9.35 -30.23
CA ARG A 181 9.28 -9.24 -30.26
C ARG A 181 8.66 -8.33 -29.19
N SER A 182 9.42 -7.93 -28.17
CA SER A 182 8.97 -7.03 -27.11
C SER A 182 8.98 -5.56 -27.51
N LEU A 183 9.68 -5.19 -28.59
CA LEU A 183 9.77 -3.79 -29.01
C LEU A 183 8.48 -3.32 -29.68
N ALA A 184 8.14 -2.04 -29.48
CA ALA A 184 7.05 -1.41 -30.20
C ALA A 184 7.32 -1.38 -31.71
N THR A 185 6.28 -1.51 -32.54
CA THR A 185 6.44 -1.54 -34.01
C THR A 185 5.38 -0.71 -34.73
N ALA A 186 4.87 0.35 -34.10
CA ALA A 186 3.90 1.25 -34.73
C ALA A 186 4.50 1.90 -36.00
N CYS A 187 5.79 2.22 -36.00
CA CYS A 187 6.45 2.83 -37.16
C CYS A 187 6.58 1.89 -38.37
N ARG A 188 6.42 0.57 -38.19
CA ARG A 188 6.54 -0.41 -39.27
C ARG A 188 5.52 -0.18 -40.38
N ILE A 189 4.27 0.13 -40.03
CA ILE A 189 3.21 0.37 -41.02
C ILE A 189 3.47 1.69 -41.77
N ALA A 190 3.84 2.74 -41.04
CA ALA A 190 4.20 4.03 -41.64
C ALA A 190 5.40 3.91 -42.60
N TYR A 191 6.39 3.08 -42.25
CA TYR A 191 7.56 2.82 -43.09
C TYR A 191 7.16 2.11 -44.39
N GLN A 192 6.28 1.12 -44.32
CA GLN A 192 5.76 0.43 -45.52
C GLN A 192 4.98 1.37 -46.44
N TRP A 193 4.19 2.30 -45.89
CA TRP A 193 3.47 3.29 -46.69
C TRP A 193 4.43 4.27 -47.37
N PHE A 194 5.44 4.75 -46.63
CA PHE A 194 6.47 5.61 -47.17
C PHE A 194 7.28 4.94 -48.29
N GLN A 195 7.64 3.66 -48.14
CA GLN A 195 8.38 2.92 -49.18
C GLN A 195 7.61 2.79 -50.50
N ARG A 196 6.28 2.65 -50.45
CA ARG A 196 5.44 2.49 -51.65
C ARG A 196 5.32 3.77 -52.45
N GLU A 197 5.17 4.89 -51.76
CA GLU A 197 4.99 6.20 -52.39
C GLU A 197 5.56 7.28 -51.45
N PRO A 198 6.84 7.65 -51.61
CA PRO A 198 7.48 8.61 -50.71
C PRO A 198 6.93 10.02 -50.92
N ASP A 199 6.31 10.58 -49.89
CA ASP A 199 5.89 11.98 -49.84
C ASP A 199 6.20 12.60 -48.47
N ARG A 200 6.09 13.93 -48.37
CA ARG A 200 6.39 14.68 -47.14
C ARG A 200 5.45 14.35 -45.98
N HIS A 201 4.20 13.99 -46.27
CA HIS A 201 3.22 13.69 -45.23
C HIS A 201 3.49 12.33 -44.59
N LYS A 202 3.75 11.30 -45.40
CA LYS A 202 4.16 9.98 -44.94
C LYS A 202 5.51 10.01 -44.24
N GLU A 203 6.42 10.89 -44.64
CA GLU A 203 7.68 11.12 -43.94
C GLU A 203 7.44 11.68 -42.51
N SER A 204 6.58 12.70 -42.37
CA SER A 204 6.19 13.22 -41.05
C SER A 204 5.55 12.14 -40.19
N LEU A 205 4.59 11.40 -40.75
CA LEU A 205 3.92 10.30 -40.06
C LEU A 205 4.91 9.22 -39.63
N LEU A 206 5.86 8.86 -40.49
CA LEU A 206 6.91 7.90 -40.16
C LEU A 206 7.76 8.38 -38.99
N LYS A 207 8.18 9.65 -39.00
CA LYS A 207 8.93 10.25 -37.89
C LYS A 207 8.11 10.22 -36.59
N GLU A 208 6.84 10.64 -36.64
CA GLU A 208 5.94 10.61 -35.49
C GLU A 208 5.78 9.20 -34.91
N ARG A 209 5.48 8.21 -35.75
CA ARG A 209 5.32 6.81 -35.29
C ARG A 209 6.63 6.22 -34.76
N PHE A 210 7.77 6.63 -35.31
CA PHE A 210 9.08 6.22 -34.79
C PHE A 210 9.34 6.80 -33.39
N ILE A 211 9.03 8.08 -33.18
CA ILE A 211 9.13 8.70 -31.86
C ILE A 211 8.21 8.01 -30.86
N GLU A 212 6.96 7.71 -31.24
CA GLU A 212 6.03 6.96 -30.39
C GLU A 212 6.60 5.61 -29.96
N ASP A 213 7.19 4.85 -30.89
CA ASP A 213 7.83 3.57 -30.59
C ASP A 213 8.97 3.73 -29.58
N LEU A 214 9.81 4.76 -29.74
CA LEU A 214 10.89 5.06 -28.81
C LEU A 214 10.36 5.43 -27.42
N VAL A 215 9.38 6.34 -27.32
CA VAL A 215 8.76 6.75 -26.06
C VAL A 215 8.11 5.55 -25.35
N TRP A 216 7.45 4.68 -26.10
CA TRP A 216 6.84 3.47 -25.56
C TRP A 216 7.91 2.54 -24.97
N ASN A 217 8.99 2.28 -25.71
CA ASN A 217 10.09 1.45 -25.25
C ASN A 217 10.77 2.01 -23.99
N GLU A 218 10.99 3.33 -23.90
CA GLU A 218 11.52 3.97 -22.68
C GLU A 218 10.57 3.77 -21.48
N THR A 219 9.27 3.94 -21.72
CA THR A 219 8.25 3.94 -20.67
C THR A 219 8.04 2.54 -20.09
N HIS A 220 7.83 1.56 -20.97
CA HIS A 220 7.37 0.22 -20.61
C HIS A 220 8.51 -0.81 -20.52
N LEU A 221 9.56 -0.68 -21.33
CA LEU A 221 10.69 -1.62 -21.32
C LEU A 221 11.93 -1.07 -20.59
N LYS A 222 11.91 0.19 -20.15
CA LYS A 222 13.05 0.89 -19.54
C LYS A 222 14.28 0.93 -20.46
N ARG A 223 14.04 0.94 -21.77
CA ARG A 223 15.09 0.99 -22.78
C ARG A 223 15.20 2.40 -23.32
N PRO A 224 16.28 3.14 -23.01
CA PRO A 224 16.37 4.54 -23.40
C PRO A 224 16.44 4.66 -24.94
N ALA A 225 15.87 5.74 -25.48
CA ALA A 225 15.80 5.99 -26.91
C ALA A 225 17.20 5.98 -27.54
N VAL A 226 18.21 6.46 -26.79
CA VAL A 226 19.62 6.53 -27.23
C VAL A 226 20.15 5.18 -27.74
N ASP A 227 19.70 4.05 -27.18
CA ASP A 227 20.10 2.69 -27.60
C ASP A 227 19.68 2.34 -29.04
N PHE A 228 18.67 3.04 -29.55
CA PHE A 228 18.12 2.85 -30.89
C PHE A 228 18.54 3.97 -31.85
N LEU A 229 19.09 5.04 -31.29
CA LEU A 229 19.60 6.20 -32.00
C LEU A 229 21.11 6.12 -32.23
N GLU A 230 21.77 5.03 -31.82
CA GLU A 230 23.21 4.84 -32.01
C GLU A 230 23.64 4.97 -33.48
N GLY A 231 24.73 5.70 -33.72
CA GLY A 231 25.25 6.02 -35.06
C GLY A 231 24.84 7.39 -35.62
N GLY A 232 24.32 8.28 -34.75
CA GLY A 232 24.03 9.69 -35.06
C GLY A 232 25.19 10.49 -35.58
N PRO A 233 24.91 11.61 -36.29
CA PRO A 233 25.96 12.55 -36.66
C PRO A 233 26.71 13.07 -35.44
#